data_AF-A0A1Y3YMS2-F1
#
_entry.id   AF-A0A1Y3YMS2-F1
#
_cell.length_a   1.000
_cell.length_b   1.000
_cell.length_c   1.000
_cell.angle_alpha   90.00
_cell.angle_beta   90.00
_cell.angle_gamma   90.00
#
_symmetry.space_group_name_H-M   'P 1'
#
loop_
_entity.id
_entity.type
_entity.pdbx_description
1 polymer ?
#
loop_
_entity_poly.entity_id
_entity_poly.type
_entity_poly.pdbx_seq_one_letter_code
_entity_poly.pdbx_strand_id
1 'polypeptide(L)'
;MLTVDHISVMNLENAMRGARNPLNSWARSDSHYDEQGNYILGENDLGLAQRLCSAGTDHRKFIRQIMVSMDITAPMYWWKEFDTYKVGTVANSTSTMHKIHAKAFERSDFSCDHMTPETLAHFDGTIAYLEQVRNRYLETKDKTHWYDLIQLLPSSYNQMRTVTLNYEVLANIYYARRNHKLDEWHTLCDVILTLPYAKELIGACEK
;
A
#
# COMPACT_ATOMS: atom_id res chain seq x y z
N MET A 1 4.23 -1.65 -13.37
CA MET A 1 2.89 -1.88 -12.77
C MET A 1 3.05 -2.21 -11.30
N LEU A 2 2.27 -1.55 -10.43
CA LEU A 2 2.30 -1.73 -8.98
C LEU A 2 1.81 -3.14 -8.60
N THR A 3 2.46 -3.76 -7.60
CA THR A 3 2.00 -5.03 -7.00
C THR A 3 1.76 -4.86 -5.51
N VAL A 4 0.82 -5.64 -4.98
CA VAL A 4 0.52 -5.71 -3.55
C VAL A 4 0.49 -7.17 -3.12
N ASP A 5 1.31 -7.52 -2.14
CA ASP A 5 1.54 -8.88 -1.67
C ASP A 5 1.46 -8.93 -0.13
N HIS A 6 1.44 -10.14 0.44
CA HIS A 6 1.43 -10.40 1.89
C HIS A 6 0.43 -9.55 2.69
N ILE A 7 -0.79 -9.43 2.18
CA ILE A 7 -1.84 -8.65 2.82
C ILE A 7 -2.33 -9.37 4.09
N SER A 8 -2.40 -8.64 5.20
CA SER A 8 -2.97 -9.10 6.46
C SER A 8 -3.89 -8.04 7.05
N VAL A 9 -5.13 -8.43 7.34
CA VAL A 9 -6.12 -7.60 8.06
C VAL A 9 -6.31 -8.17 9.45
N MET A 10 -6.19 -7.30 10.45
CA MET A 10 -6.10 -7.69 11.85
C MET A 10 -7.09 -6.90 12.70
N ASN A 11 -7.42 -7.46 13.87
CA ASN A 11 -8.13 -6.79 14.95
C ASN A 11 -9.62 -6.44 14.67
N LEU A 12 -10.27 -7.17 13.75
CA LEU A 12 -11.70 -7.01 13.46
C LEU A 12 -12.59 -7.24 14.70
N GLU A 13 -12.32 -8.28 15.48
CA GLU A 13 -13.09 -8.61 16.69
C GLU A 13 -13.10 -7.46 17.70
N ASN A 14 -11.92 -6.96 18.09
CA ASN A 14 -11.84 -5.90 19.08
C ASN A 14 -12.42 -4.58 18.54
N ALA A 15 -12.27 -4.30 17.24
CA ALA A 15 -12.87 -3.15 16.61
C ALA A 15 -14.40 -3.19 16.73
N MET A 16 -15.01 -4.34 16.41
CA MET A 16 -16.47 -4.52 16.51
C MET A 16 -16.97 -4.55 17.95
N ARG A 17 -16.27 -5.23 18.85
CA ARG A 17 -16.56 -5.20 20.29
C ARG A 17 -16.55 -3.76 20.81
N GLY A 18 -15.55 -2.97 20.39
CA GLY A 18 -15.42 -1.55 20.72
C GLY A 18 -16.55 -0.68 20.14
N ALA A 19 -17.00 -0.97 18.91
CA ALA A 19 -18.12 -0.27 18.29
C ALA A 19 -19.44 -0.41 19.09
N ARG A 20 -19.59 -1.49 19.87
CA ARG A 20 -20.77 -1.77 20.69
C ARG A 20 -20.75 -1.15 22.08
N ASN A 21 -19.60 -0.65 22.55
CA ASN A 21 -19.44 -0.07 23.88
C ASN A 21 -20.42 1.07 24.19
N PRO A 22 -20.66 2.06 23.30
CA PRO A 22 -21.47 3.24 23.67
C PRO A 22 -22.89 2.93 24.12
N LEU A 23 -23.46 1.81 23.65
CA LEU A 23 -24.82 1.36 23.97
C LEU A 23 -24.84 0.08 24.81
N ASN A 24 -23.69 -0.33 25.37
CA ASN A 24 -23.54 -1.58 26.13
C ASN A 24 -24.16 -2.79 25.42
N SER A 25 -24.02 -2.84 24.09
CA SER A 25 -24.82 -3.71 23.21
C SER A 25 -24.09 -4.99 22.79
N TRP A 26 -23.13 -5.44 23.60
CA TRP A 26 -22.27 -6.60 23.30
C TRP A 26 -23.08 -7.89 23.06
N ALA A 27 -24.15 -8.11 23.82
CA ALA A 27 -25.02 -9.28 23.68
C ALA A 27 -25.78 -9.34 22.34
N ARG A 28 -25.74 -8.27 21.52
CA ARG A 28 -26.32 -8.22 20.17
C ARG A 28 -25.30 -8.52 19.07
N SER A 29 -24.06 -8.90 19.43
CA SER A 29 -23.05 -9.34 18.48
C SER A 29 -23.35 -10.76 18.04
N ASP A 30 -23.26 -11.00 16.74
CA ASP A 30 -23.49 -12.28 16.07
C ASP A 30 -22.29 -12.72 15.21
N SER A 31 -21.17 -11.98 15.32
CA SER A 31 -19.90 -12.36 14.73
C SER A 31 -19.25 -13.53 15.47
N HIS A 32 -18.52 -14.35 14.73
CA HIS A 32 -17.90 -15.58 15.24
C HIS A 32 -16.61 -15.91 14.48
N TYR A 33 -15.85 -16.86 14.99
CA TYR A 33 -14.72 -17.45 14.26
C TYR A 33 -15.19 -18.65 13.43
N ASP A 34 -14.76 -18.72 12.17
CA ASP A 34 -14.95 -19.91 11.34
C ASP A 34 -13.95 -21.03 11.71
N GLU A 35 -14.05 -22.18 11.04
CA GLU A 35 -13.17 -23.33 11.26
C GLU A 35 -11.70 -23.05 10.93
N GLN A 36 -11.44 -22.03 10.10
CA GLN A 36 -10.12 -21.61 9.68
C GLN A 36 -9.53 -20.52 10.59
N GLY A 37 -10.29 -20.08 11.61
CA GLY A 37 -9.87 -19.04 12.55
C GLY A 37 -10.03 -17.62 12.01
N ASN A 38 -10.77 -17.41 10.93
CA ASN A 38 -11.12 -16.07 10.46
C ASN A 38 -12.30 -15.52 11.26
N TYR A 39 -12.23 -14.24 11.61
CA TYR A 39 -13.34 -13.55 12.28
C TYR A 39 -14.39 -13.10 11.26
N ILE A 40 -15.55 -13.73 11.29
CA ILE A 40 -16.67 -13.49 10.38
C ILE A 40 -17.67 -12.54 11.04
N LEU A 41 -17.98 -11.43 10.35
CA LEU A 41 -18.99 -10.49 10.81
C LEU A 41 -20.39 -11.07 10.57
N GLY A 42 -21.16 -11.22 11.64
CA GLY A 42 -22.57 -11.54 11.53
C GLY A 42 -23.38 -10.35 10.99
N GLU A 43 -24.62 -10.61 10.59
CA GLU A 43 -25.47 -9.61 9.94
C GLU A 43 -25.73 -8.38 10.84
N ASN A 44 -25.92 -8.57 12.14
CA ASN A 44 -26.15 -7.47 13.08
C ASN A 44 -24.89 -6.61 13.24
N ASP A 45 -23.73 -7.25 13.33
CA ASP A 45 -22.44 -6.57 13.40
C ASP A 45 -22.12 -5.80 12.12
N LEU A 46 -22.27 -6.42 10.95
CA LEU A 46 -22.04 -5.78 9.67
C LEU A 46 -23.01 -4.59 9.45
N GLY A 47 -24.29 -4.78 9.76
CA GLY A 47 -25.29 -3.71 9.65
C GLY A 47 -25.08 -2.56 10.65
N LEU A 48 -24.51 -2.82 11.83
CA LEU A 48 -24.04 -1.76 12.72
C LEU A 48 -22.83 -1.03 12.10
N ALA A 49 -21.84 -1.79 11.64
CA ALA A 49 -20.60 -1.26 11.10
C ALA A 49 -20.84 -0.34 9.89
N GLN A 50 -21.69 -0.75 8.94
CA GLN A 50 -22.10 0.06 7.80
C GLN A 50 -22.76 1.37 8.21
N ARG A 51 -23.76 1.32 9.12
CA ARG A 51 -24.44 2.53 9.62
C ARG A 51 -23.48 3.51 10.28
N LEU A 52 -22.52 3.01 11.06
CA LEU A 52 -21.51 3.85 11.69
C LEU A 52 -20.57 4.47 10.65
N CYS A 53 -20.17 3.73 9.61
CA CYS A 53 -19.35 4.23 8.51
C CYS A 53 -20.04 5.35 7.74
N SER A 54 -21.33 5.19 7.42
CA SER A 54 -22.15 6.21 6.74
C SER A 54 -22.50 7.41 7.62
N ALA A 55 -22.57 7.24 8.95
CA ALA A 55 -22.83 8.35 9.87
C ALA A 55 -21.66 9.35 9.97
N GLY A 56 -20.47 8.99 9.46
CA GLY A 56 -19.33 9.88 9.35
C GLY A 56 -18.19 9.60 10.34
N THR A 57 -17.16 10.44 10.29
CA THR A 57 -15.85 10.20 10.92
C THR A 57 -15.89 10.06 12.44
N ASP A 58 -16.83 10.73 13.11
CA ASP A 58 -16.98 10.69 14.58
C ASP A 58 -17.62 9.38 15.08
N HIS A 59 -18.41 8.76 14.20
CA HIS A 59 -19.15 7.54 14.46
C HIS A 59 -18.34 6.28 14.09
N ARG A 60 -17.54 6.34 13.01
CA ARG A 60 -16.78 5.19 12.50
C ARG A 60 -15.39 5.01 13.11
N LYS A 61 -15.06 5.68 14.22
CA LYS A 61 -13.75 5.56 14.90
C LYS A 61 -13.28 4.12 15.17
N PHE A 62 -14.18 3.13 15.17
CA PHE A 62 -13.82 1.72 15.29
C PHE A 62 -12.99 1.20 14.10
N ILE A 63 -13.20 1.69 12.87
CA ILE A 63 -12.42 1.24 11.70
C ILE A 63 -10.95 1.68 11.76
N ARG A 64 -10.63 2.70 12.57
CA ARG A 64 -9.25 3.11 12.88
C ARG A 64 -8.47 2.02 13.64
N GLN A 65 -9.19 1.07 14.24
CA GLN A 65 -8.62 -0.05 14.99
C GLN A 65 -8.47 -1.32 14.14
N ILE A 66 -8.99 -1.34 12.91
CA ILE A 66 -8.82 -2.44 11.96
C ILE A 66 -7.50 -2.21 11.23
N MET A 67 -6.47 -2.93 11.64
CA MET A 67 -5.10 -2.76 11.14
C MET A 67 -4.91 -3.56 9.86
N VAL A 68 -4.14 -3.00 8.94
CA VAL A 68 -3.75 -3.63 7.68
C VAL A 68 -2.24 -3.55 7.56
N SER A 69 -1.62 -4.68 7.22
CA SER A 69 -0.23 -4.74 6.77
C SER A 69 -0.20 -5.32 5.37
N MET A 70 0.64 -4.77 4.49
CA MET A 70 0.82 -5.25 3.13
C MET A 70 2.20 -4.86 2.60
N ASP A 71 2.74 -5.67 1.70
CA ASP A 71 3.92 -5.32 0.92
C ASP A 71 3.45 -4.67 -0.38
N ILE A 72 3.94 -3.45 -0.65
CA ILE A 72 3.64 -2.74 -1.90
C ILE A 72 4.94 -2.59 -2.68
N THR A 73 4.97 -3.03 -3.92
CA THR A 73 6.06 -2.73 -4.86
C THR A 73 5.58 -1.71 -5.88
N ALA A 74 6.17 -0.52 -5.84
CA ALA A 74 5.75 0.61 -6.67
C ALA A 74 6.93 1.49 -7.07
N PRO A 75 6.82 2.27 -8.16
CA PRO A 75 7.86 3.19 -8.58
C PRO A 75 8.04 4.35 -7.58
N MET A 76 9.26 4.89 -7.48
CA MET A 76 9.56 6.00 -6.55
C MET A 76 8.68 7.23 -6.76
N TYR A 77 8.23 7.53 -7.98
CA TYR A 77 7.31 8.65 -8.22
C TYR A 77 5.96 8.45 -7.54
N TRP A 78 5.45 7.22 -7.50
CA TRP A 78 4.20 6.89 -6.82
C TRP A 78 4.37 6.97 -5.30
N TRP A 79 5.50 6.50 -4.78
CA TRP A 79 5.83 6.60 -3.35
C TRP A 79 5.85 8.05 -2.84
N LYS A 80 6.30 9.02 -3.66
CA LYS A 80 6.23 10.44 -3.30
C LYS A 80 4.80 10.90 -3.01
N GLU A 81 3.83 10.41 -3.77
CA GLU A 81 2.42 10.70 -3.53
C GLU A 81 1.87 9.93 -2.34
N PHE A 82 2.24 8.66 -2.18
CA PHE A 82 1.84 7.85 -1.02
C PHE A 82 2.34 8.42 0.31
N ASP A 83 3.56 8.98 0.33
CA ASP A 83 4.17 9.58 1.53
C ASP A 83 3.41 10.84 2.03
N THR A 84 2.41 11.34 1.28
CA THR A 84 1.46 12.35 1.78
C THR A 84 0.55 11.82 2.88
N TYR A 85 0.30 10.50 2.93
CA TYR A 85 -0.49 9.82 3.96
C TYR A 85 0.34 9.43 5.20
N LYS A 86 1.54 10.00 5.38
CA LYS A 86 2.44 9.75 6.51
C LYS A 86 1.80 9.82 7.89
N VAL A 87 0.73 10.60 8.04
CA VAL A 87 -0.11 10.54 9.25
C VAL A 87 -1.06 9.37 9.12
N GLY A 88 -0.72 8.26 9.78
CA GLY A 88 -1.53 7.04 9.80
C GLY A 88 -0.95 5.88 8.98
N THR A 89 0.22 6.08 8.34
CA THR A 89 1.00 5.00 7.75
C THR A 89 2.37 4.88 8.42
N VAL A 90 2.86 3.66 8.53
CA VAL A 90 4.26 3.35 8.88
C VAL A 90 4.79 2.43 7.79
N ALA A 91 5.98 2.69 7.26
CA ALA A 91 6.53 1.90 6.18
C ALA A 91 8.00 1.55 6.43
N ASN A 92 8.37 0.31 6.12
CA ASN A 92 9.75 -0.17 6.08
C ASN A 92 10.13 -0.48 4.63
N SER A 93 11.10 0.24 4.09
CA SER A 93 11.55 0.07 2.71
C SER A 93 12.79 -0.80 2.61
N THR A 94 12.91 -1.49 1.46
CA THR A 94 14.22 -2.06 1.09
C THR A 94 15.22 -0.93 0.91
N SER A 95 16.33 -0.95 1.66
CA SER A 95 17.27 0.16 1.64
C SER A 95 18.02 0.26 0.31
N THR A 96 17.65 1.24 -0.50
CA THR A 96 18.37 1.56 -1.75
C THR A 96 19.85 1.84 -1.48
N MET A 97 20.15 2.65 -0.48
CA MET A 97 21.51 3.06 -0.13
C MET A 97 22.45 1.86 0.13
N HIS A 98 21.91 0.79 0.72
CA HIS A 98 22.69 -0.41 1.05
C HIS A 98 22.62 -1.50 -0.02
N LYS A 99 21.56 -1.55 -0.83
CA LYS A 99 21.28 -2.67 -1.73
C LYS A 99 21.26 -2.35 -3.22
N ILE A 100 21.37 -1.09 -3.63
CA ILE A 100 21.30 -0.67 -5.05
C ILE A 100 22.34 -1.38 -5.95
N HIS A 101 23.49 -1.77 -5.39
CA HIS A 101 24.55 -2.46 -6.13
C HIS A 101 24.49 -3.99 -6.00
N ALA A 102 23.57 -4.52 -5.19
CA ALA A 102 23.55 -5.93 -4.78
C ALA A 102 23.09 -6.87 -5.91
N LYS A 103 22.33 -6.37 -6.88
CA LYS A 103 21.96 -7.09 -8.10
C LYS A 103 22.22 -6.24 -9.34
N ALA A 104 22.30 -6.89 -10.50
CA ALA A 104 22.38 -6.20 -11.79
C ALA A 104 21.08 -5.44 -12.09
N PHE A 105 21.19 -4.30 -12.78
CA PHE A 105 20.02 -3.56 -13.22
C PHE A 105 19.37 -4.23 -14.42
N GLU A 106 18.06 -4.40 -14.34
CA GLU A 106 17.24 -4.97 -15.39
C GLU A 106 15.98 -4.13 -15.60
N ARG A 107 15.36 -4.26 -16.77
CA ARG A 107 14.17 -3.47 -17.10
C ARG A 107 13.00 -3.71 -16.16
N SER A 108 12.87 -4.91 -15.59
CA SER A 108 11.85 -5.25 -14.59
C SER A 108 11.99 -4.47 -13.28
N ASP A 109 13.16 -3.88 -13.02
CA ASP A 109 13.36 -2.97 -11.88
C ASP A 109 12.64 -1.64 -12.02
N PHE A 110 12.08 -1.35 -13.20
CA PHE A 110 11.49 -0.06 -13.51
C PHE A 110 10.05 -0.22 -14.02
N SER A 111 9.19 0.71 -13.64
CA SER A 111 7.87 0.86 -14.27
C SER A 111 8.03 1.57 -15.63
N CYS A 112 7.93 0.78 -16.69
CA CYS A 112 8.09 1.19 -18.10
C CYS A 112 6.87 0.88 -18.97
N ASP A 113 5.76 0.46 -18.35
CA ASP A 113 4.53 -0.02 -19.01
C ASP A 113 3.87 1.01 -19.94
N HIS A 114 3.97 2.29 -19.62
CA HIS A 114 3.44 3.38 -20.45
C HIS A 114 4.48 4.09 -21.34
N MET A 115 5.74 3.64 -21.36
CA MET A 115 6.76 4.23 -22.25
C MET A 115 6.48 3.87 -23.70
N THR A 116 6.62 4.84 -24.61
CA THR A 116 6.61 4.55 -26.05
C THR A 116 7.83 3.70 -26.43
N PRO A 117 7.78 2.94 -27.55
CA PRO A 117 8.92 2.15 -28.00
C PRO A 117 10.23 2.96 -28.15
N GLU A 118 10.14 4.20 -28.60
CA GLU A 118 11.29 5.10 -28.76
C GLU A 118 11.87 5.54 -27.40
N THR A 119 11.01 6.01 -26.48
CA THR A 119 11.44 6.38 -25.12
C THR A 119 12.07 5.19 -24.39
N LEU A 120 11.49 4.01 -24.58
CA LEU A 120 11.98 2.78 -23.99
C LEU A 120 13.37 2.38 -24.51
N ALA A 121 13.62 2.51 -25.82
CA ALA A 121 14.94 2.25 -26.40
C ALA A 121 16.02 3.20 -25.83
N HIS A 122 15.67 4.48 -25.61
CA HIS A 122 16.55 5.41 -24.91
C HIS A 122 16.76 5.01 -23.43
N PHE A 123 15.72 4.53 -22.77
CA PHE A 123 15.77 4.10 -21.38
C PHE A 123 16.65 2.85 -21.19
N ASP A 124 16.62 1.91 -22.12
CA ASP A 124 17.51 0.74 -22.11
C ASP A 124 19.00 1.15 -22.11
N GLY A 125 19.34 2.26 -22.79
CA GLY A 125 20.69 2.86 -22.72
C GLY A 125 21.03 3.39 -21.32
N THR A 126 20.05 3.92 -20.60
CA THR A 126 20.21 4.39 -19.21
C THR A 126 20.43 3.21 -18.25
N ILE A 127 19.66 2.12 -18.41
CA ILE A 127 19.84 0.88 -17.65
C ILE A 127 21.23 0.30 -17.90
N ALA A 128 21.66 0.22 -19.16
CA ALA A 128 22.99 -0.27 -19.52
C ALA A 128 24.10 0.58 -18.88
N TYR A 129 23.94 1.91 -18.85
CA TYR A 129 24.92 2.79 -18.21
C TYR A 129 24.92 2.64 -16.67
N LEU A 130 23.75 2.54 -16.02
CA LEU A 130 23.65 2.23 -14.59
C LEU A 130 24.40 0.94 -14.25
N GLU A 131 24.27 -0.09 -15.06
CA GLU A 131 24.96 -1.36 -14.89
C GLU A 131 26.49 -1.22 -15.07
N GLN A 132 26.95 -0.42 -16.03
CA GLN A 132 28.38 -0.10 -16.16
C GLN A 132 28.93 0.59 -14.92
N VAL A 133 28.22 1.59 -14.39
CA VAL A 133 28.61 2.30 -13.16
C VAL A 133 28.59 1.34 -11.97
N ARG A 134 27.62 0.43 -11.89
CA ARG A 134 27.53 -0.61 -10.85
C ARG A 134 28.77 -1.51 -10.87
N ASN A 135 29.19 -1.97 -12.04
CA ASN A 135 30.37 -2.82 -12.17
C ASN A 135 31.66 -2.08 -11.76
N ARG A 136 31.83 -0.83 -12.18
CA ARG A 136 32.96 0.02 -11.70
C ARG A 136 32.95 0.17 -10.18
N TYR A 137 31.78 0.40 -9.57
CA TYR A 137 31.67 0.46 -8.11
C TYR A 137 32.02 -0.89 -7.47
N LEU A 138 31.57 -2.01 -8.03
CA LEU A 138 31.87 -3.32 -7.46
C LEU A 138 33.36 -3.67 -7.49
N GLU A 139 34.06 -3.28 -8.56
CA GLU A 139 35.49 -3.48 -8.76
C GLU A 139 36.33 -2.57 -7.84
N THR A 140 36.01 -1.28 -7.80
CA THR A 140 36.86 -0.26 -7.15
C THR A 140 36.45 0.03 -5.70
N LYS A 141 35.18 -0.17 -5.36
CA LYS A 141 34.52 0.34 -4.15
C LYS A 141 34.63 1.86 -3.99
N ASP A 142 34.92 2.60 -5.06
CA ASP A 142 35.00 4.06 -5.04
C ASP A 142 33.60 4.67 -4.80
N LYS A 143 33.51 5.50 -3.75
CA LYS A 143 32.27 6.18 -3.36
C LYS A 143 31.72 7.09 -4.47
N THR A 144 32.57 7.56 -5.38
CA THR A 144 32.16 8.37 -6.54
C THR A 144 31.16 7.62 -7.42
N HIS A 145 31.47 6.38 -7.80
CA HIS A 145 30.56 5.54 -8.59
C HIS A 145 29.29 5.17 -7.84
N TRP A 146 29.37 5.03 -6.51
CA TRP A 146 28.17 4.82 -5.71
C TRP A 146 27.24 6.05 -5.69
N TYR A 147 27.80 7.26 -5.63
CA TYR A 147 27.01 8.48 -5.77
C TYR A 147 26.40 8.61 -7.17
N ASP A 148 27.14 8.25 -8.22
CA ASP A 148 26.63 8.21 -9.59
C ASP A 148 25.38 7.31 -9.68
N LEU A 149 25.42 6.10 -9.11
CA LEU A 149 24.28 5.19 -9.08
C LEU A 149 23.04 5.82 -8.43
N ILE A 150 23.21 6.45 -7.27
CA ILE A 150 22.10 6.99 -6.49
C ILE A 150 21.49 8.21 -7.18
N GLN A 151 22.33 9.11 -7.67
CA GLN A 151 21.87 10.37 -8.26
C GLN A 151 21.29 10.15 -9.67
N LEU A 152 21.75 9.13 -10.38
CA LEU A 152 21.22 8.79 -11.70
C LEU A 152 19.93 7.96 -11.64
N LEU A 153 19.64 7.29 -10.50
CA LEU A 153 18.53 6.34 -10.39
C LEU A 153 17.19 6.97 -10.83
N PRO A 154 16.57 6.47 -11.92
CA PRO A 154 15.28 6.98 -12.39
C PRO A 154 14.17 6.82 -11.35
N SER A 155 13.25 7.79 -11.30
CA SER A 155 12.10 7.73 -10.39
C SER A 155 11.11 6.60 -10.73
N SER A 156 11.23 5.98 -11.90
CA SER A 156 10.48 4.78 -12.27
C SER A 156 10.99 3.52 -11.57
N TYR A 157 12.12 3.58 -10.84
CA TYR A 157 12.66 2.44 -10.11
C TYR A 157 11.65 1.93 -9.06
N ASN A 158 11.37 0.64 -9.09
CA ASN A 158 10.42 -0.02 -8.22
C ASN A 158 11.05 -0.31 -6.86
N GLN A 159 10.34 0.07 -5.80
CA GLN A 159 10.72 -0.22 -4.43
C GLN A 159 9.60 -0.96 -3.72
N MET A 160 9.94 -2.09 -3.11
CA MET A 160 9.09 -2.75 -2.15
C MET A 160 9.18 -2.03 -0.80
N ARG A 161 8.01 -1.73 -0.22
CA ARG A 161 7.89 -1.33 1.19
C ARG A 161 6.78 -2.14 1.85
N THR A 162 7.06 -2.65 3.05
CA THR A 162 6.02 -3.17 3.95
C THR A 162 5.36 -1.99 4.64
N VAL A 163 4.05 -1.83 4.46
CA VAL A 163 3.27 -0.72 5.00
C VAL A 163 2.27 -1.24 6.02
N THR A 164 2.17 -0.55 7.16
CA THR A 164 1.14 -0.74 8.16
C THR A 164 0.27 0.51 8.25
N LEU A 165 -1.06 0.31 8.19
CA LEU A 165 -2.08 1.36 8.25
C LEU A 165 -3.41 0.78 8.77
N ASN A 166 -4.52 1.53 8.66
CA ASN A 166 -5.84 1.07 9.10
C ASN A 166 -6.94 1.43 8.09
N TYR A 167 -8.14 0.89 8.30
CA TYR A 167 -9.27 1.09 7.38
C TYR A 167 -9.70 2.55 7.22
N GLU A 168 -9.50 3.42 8.22
CA GLU A 168 -9.81 4.86 8.07
C GLU A 168 -8.82 5.52 7.09
N VAL A 169 -7.54 5.18 7.18
CA VAL A 169 -6.53 5.67 6.24
C VAL A 169 -6.78 5.13 4.83
N LEU A 170 -7.16 3.85 4.72
CA LEU A 170 -7.52 3.25 3.44
C LEU A 170 -8.75 3.90 2.82
N ALA A 171 -9.77 4.25 3.62
CA ALA A 171 -10.91 5.01 3.13
C ALA A 171 -10.49 6.37 2.56
N ASN A 172 -9.64 7.09 3.28
CA ASN A 172 -9.11 8.38 2.80
C ASN A 172 -8.29 8.24 1.51
N ILE A 173 -7.46 7.21 1.40
CA ILE A 173 -6.71 6.90 0.18
C ILE A 173 -7.68 6.59 -0.96
N TYR A 174 -8.62 5.67 -0.76
CA TYR A 174 -9.56 5.24 -1.78
C TYR A 174 -10.34 6.41 -2.38
N TYR A 175 -10.98 7.25 -1.57
CA TYR A 175 -11.75 8.38 -2.09
C TYR A 175 -10.90 9.47 -2.74
N ALA A 176 -9.65 9.65 -2.30
CA ALA A 176 -8.74 10.62 -2.90
C ALA A 176 -8.10 10.12 -4.21
N ARG A 177 -8.01 8.80 -4.41
CA ARG A 177 -7.18 8.20 -5.47
C ARG A 177 -7.93 7.31 -6.47
N ARG A 178 -9.19 6.93 -6.21
CA ARG A 178 -9.98 6.06 -7.11
C ARG A 178 -10.16 6.59 -8.54
N ASN A 179 -10.05 7.91 -8.73
CA ASN A 179 -10.13 8.57 -10.05
C ASN A 179 -8.80 9.24 -10.44
N HIS A 180 -7.67 8.75 -9.91
CA HIS A 180 -6.37 9.36 -10.17
C HIS A 180 -5.92 9.17 -11.64
N LYS A 181 -4.95 9.96 -12.09
CA LYS A 181 -4.36 9.83 -13.44
C LYS A 181 -3.35 8.70 -13.60
N LEU A 182 -2.92 8.09 -12.49
CA LEU A 182 -1.92 7.04 -12.49
C LEU A 182 -2.64 5.71 -12.24
N ASP A 183 -2.43 4.75 -13.13
CA ASP A 183 -3.08 3.44 -13.09
C ASP A 183 -2.67 2.66 -11.83
N GLU A 184 -1.46 2.89 -11.29
CA GLU A 184 -1.00 2.27 -10.05
C GLU A 184 -1.88 2.58 -8.85
N TRP A 185 -2.49 3.78 -8.80
CA TRP A 185 -3.46 4.11 -7.76
C TRP A 185 -4.76 3.33 -7.93
N HIS A 186 -5.19 3.06 -9.16
CA HIS A 186 -6.37 2.23 -9.41
C HIS A 186 -6.10 0.80 -8.98
N THR A 187 -4.93 0.24 -9.30
CA THR A 187 -4.52 -1.08 -8.80
C THR A 187 -4.61 -1.16 -7.28
N LEU A 188 -4.08 -0.16 -6.55
CA LEU A 188 -4.19 -0.14 -5.10
C LEU A 188 -5.65 0.01 -4.63
N CYS A 189 -6.46 0.86 -5.27
CA CYS A 189 -7.87 1.03 -4.91
C CYS A 189 -8.67 -0.26 -5.11
N ASP A 190 -8.41 -1.01 -6.18
CA ASP A 190 -9.03 -2.30 -6.43
C ASP A 190 -8.64 -3.30 -5.33
N VAL A 191 -7.36 -3.35 -4.94
CA VAL A 191 -6.89 -4.17 -3.81
C VAL A 191 -7.56 -3.76 -2.49
N ILE A 192 -7.73 -2.47 -2.23
CA ILE A 192 -8.42 -2.00 -1.02
C ILE A 192 -9.84 -2.59 -0.94
N LEU A 193 -10.54 -2.67 -2.07
CA LEU A 193 -11.90 -3.21 -2.12
C LEU A 193 -11.95 -4.75 -2.03
N THR A 194 -10.83 -5.47 -2.11
CA THR A 194 -10.81 -6.92 -1.87
C THR A 194 -10.58 -7.27 -0.40
N LEU A 195 -10.19 -6.31 0.44
CA LEU A 195 -9.98 -6.54 1.86
C LEU A 195 -11.29 -6.94 2.56
N PRO A 196 -11.25 -7.75 3.64
CA PRO A 196 -12.43 -8.18 4.39
C PRO A 196 -13.38 -7.02 4.73
N TYR A 197 -14.61 -7.10 4.24
CA TYR A 197 -15.67 -6.11 4.45
C TYR A 197 -15.37 -4.69 3.94
N ALA A 198 -14.31 -4.48 3.15
CA ALA A 198 -13.93 -3.13 2.73
C ALA A 198 -14.95 -2.50 1.79
N LYS A 199 -15.62 -3.26 0.90
CA LYS A 199 -16.69 -2.71 0.05
C LYS A 199 -17.83 -2.18 0.89
N GLU A 200 -18.20 -2.90 1.94
CA GLU A 200 -19.28 -2.57 2.85
C GLU A 200 -18.91 -1.41 3.77
N LEU A 201 -17.68 -1.39 4.30
CA LEU A 201 -17.25 -0.40 5.28
C LEU A 201 -16.68 0.86 4.62
N ILE A 202 -15.70 0.69 3.73
CA ILE A 202 -15.08 1.81 3.01
C ILE A 202 -16.04 2.35 1.96
N GLY A 203 -16.78 1.51 1.23
CA GLY A 203 -17.80 2.00 0.28
C GLY A 203 -18.93 2.78 0.95
N ALA A 204 -19.29 2.44 2.19
CA ALA A 204 -20.29 3.17 2.99
C ALA A 204 -19.77 4.51 3.56
N CYS A 205 -18.48 4.80 3.43
CA CYS A 205 -17.86 6.05 3.89
C CYS A 205 -18.08 7.23 2.91
N GLU A 206 -18.84 7.01 1.84
CA GLU A 206 -19.12 8.01 0.81
C GLU A 206 -19.82 9.23 1.42
N LYS A 207 -19.39 10.42 0.97
CA LYS A 207 -19.97 11.70 1.40
C LYS A 207 -21.23 12.02 0.60
#